data_AF-A0A2G4DX81-F1
#
_entry.id   AF-A0A2G4DX81-F1
#
_cell.length_a   1.000
_cell.length_b   1.000
_cell.length_c   1.000
_cell.angle_alpha   90.00
_cell.angle_beta   90.00
_cell.angle_gamma   90.00
#
_symmetry.space_group_name_H-M   'P 1'
#
loop_
_entity.id
_entity.type
_entity.pdbx_description
1 polymer ?
#
loop_
_entity_poly.entity_id
_entity_poly.type
_entity_poly.pdbx_seq_one_letter_code
_entity_poly.pdbx_strand_id
1 'polypeptide(L)' 'MKCQRRTLSDSKRLRNFQHLLRYKEDRAWLVESDAGVAFISAYTKGRSAHFTARLQALFA' A
#
# COMPACT_ATOMS: atom_id res chain seq x y z
N MET A 1 0.66 25.01 -7.36
CA MET A 1 0.61 23.57 -7.00
C MET A 1 2.04 23.02 -7.08
N LYS A 2 2.65 22.57 -5.97
CA LYS A 2 4.02 22.03 -5.99
C LYS A 2 3.99 20.56 -6.41
N CYS A 3 4.39 20.25 -7.64
CA CYS A 3 4.53 18.87 -8.10
C CYS A 3 5.84 18.28 -7.58
N GLN A 4 5.81 17.07 -6.99
CA GLN A 4 7.06 16.39 -6.63
C GLN A 4 7.73 15.84 -7.89
N ARG A 5 8.99 16.21 -8.11
CA ARG A 5 9.83 15.71 -9.21
C ARG A 5 10.20 14.23 -9.10
N ARG A 6 10.12 13.66 -7.89
CA ARG A 6 10.52 12.28 -7.61
C ARG A 6 9.33 11.48 -7.14
N THR A 7 9.38 10.18 -7.42
CA THR A 7 8.42 9.23 -6.90
C THR A 7 8.47 9.20 -5.37
N LEU A 8 7.34 8.86 -4.76
CA LEU A 8 7.27 8.73 -3.31
C LEU A 8 8.24 7.65 -2.81
N SER A 9 8.91 7.93 -1.70
CA SER A 9 9.72 6.94 -0.99
C SER A 9 8.83 5.86 -0.37
N ASP A 10 9.42 4.70 -0.09
CA ASP A 10 8.75 3.56 0.53
C ASP A 10 8.01 3.93 1.82
N SER A 11 8.65 4.70 2.71
CA SER A 11 8.00 5.17 3.94
C SER A 11 6.77 6.04 3.69
N LYS A 12 6.79 6.90 2.66
CA LYS A 12 5.64 7.73 2.30
C LYS A 12 4.52 6.88 1.69
N ARG A 13 4.87 5.87 0.89
CA ARG A 13 3.90 4.91 0.34
C ARG A 13 3.22 4.11 1.45
N LEU A 14 3.99 3.52 2.37
CA LEU A 14 3.46 2.78 3.52
C LEU A 14 2.54 3.66 4.37
N ARG A 15 2.93 4.91 4.64
CA ARG A 15 2.06 5.87 5.35
C ARG A 15 0.75 6.11 4.61
N ASN A 16 0.78 6.28 3.28
CA ASN A 16 -0.44 6.44 2.49
C ASN A 16 -1.35 5.21 2.56
N PHE A 17 -0.80 3.99 2.50
CA PHE A 17 -1.60 2.77 2.65
C PHE A 17 -2.20 2.64 4.05
N GLN A 18 -1.46 2.99 5.09
CA GLN A 18 -1.99 3.03 6.45
C GLN A 18 -3.15 4.03 6.59
N HIS A 19 -3.11 5.15 5.87
CA HIS A 19 -4.24 6.08 5.81
C HIS A 19 -5.46 5.47 5.08
N LEU A 20 -5.26 4.82 3.93
CA LEU A 20 -6.36 4.15 3.21
C LEU A 20 -7.02 3.08 4.11
N LEU A 21 -6.22 2.27 4.79
CA LEU A 21 -6.73 1.23 5.69
C LEU A 21 -7.45 1.77 6.94
N ARG A 22 -7.26 3.06 7.26
CA ARG A 22 -7.95 3.71 8.38
C ARG A 22 -9.39 4.09 8.04
N TYR A 23 -9.69 4.40 6.79
CA TYR A 23 -11.04 4.78 6.34
C TYR A 23 -11.81 3.54 5.89
N LYS A 24 -13.05 3.40 6.32
CA LYS A 24 -13.81 2.16 6.14
C LYS A 24 -14.10 1.89 4.66
N GLU A 25 -14.46 2.93 3.94
CA GLU A 25 -14.82 2.91 2.53
C GLU A 25 -13.60 2.57 1.66
N ASP A 26 -12.48 3.25 1.89
CA ASP A 26 -11.21 3.00 1.19
C ASP A 26 -10.67 1.61 1.50
N ARG A 27 -10.78 1.18 2.76
CA ARG A 27 -10.42 -0.18 3.17
C ARG A 27 -11.27 -1.20 2.44
N ALA A 28 -12.60 -1.05 2.44
CA ALA A 28 -13.52 -1.96 1.76
C ALA A 28 -13.17 -2.05 0.26
N TRP A 29 -12.96 -0.92 -0.41
CA TRP A 29 -12.52 -0.88 -1.80
C TRP A 29 -11.21 -1.66 -2.05
N LEU A 30 -10.27 -1.63 -1.10
CA LEU A 30 -8.95 -2.23 -1.24
C LEU A 30 -8.88 -3.71 -0.83
N VAL A 31 -9.71 -4.16 0.11
CA VAL A 31 -9.56 -5.48 0.75
C VAL A 31 -10.80 -6.38 0.72
N GLU A 32 -11.98 -5.89 0.34
CA GLU A 32 -13.23 -6.65 0.52
C GLU A 32 -13.36 -7.85 -0.43
N SER A 33 -12.71 -7.81 -1.60
CA SER A 33 -12.77 -8.90 -2.59
C SER A 33 -11.91 -10.11 -2.22
N ASP A 34 -10.69 -9.88 -1.73
CA ASP A 34 -9.69 -10.95 -1.53
C ASP A 34 -8.72 -10.68 -0.36
N ALA A 35 -9.14 -9.90 0.63
CA ALA A 35 -8.31 -9.41 1.72
C ALA A 35 -7.07 -8.61 1.26
N GLY A 36 -7.08 -8.05 0.05
CA GLY A 36 -6.00 -7.24 -0.51
C GLY A 36 -4.86 -8.06 -1.11
N VAL A 37 -5.04 -9.37 -1.29
CA VAL A 37 -4.00 -10.28 -1.80
C VAL A 37 -3.57 -9.90 -3.23
N ALA A 38 -4.51 -9.67 -4.15
CA ALA A 38 -4.23 -9.28 -5.52
C ALA A 38 -3.52 -7.91 -5.57
N PHE A 39 -3.97 -6.98 -4.73
CA PHE A 39 -3.33 -5.67 -4.61
C PHE A 39 -1.87 -5.80 -4.16
N ILE A 40 -1.61 -6.51 -3.06
CA ILE A 40 -0.25 -6.69 -2.53
C ILE A 40 0.65 -7.40 -3.56
N SER A 41 0.15 -8.48 -4.16
CA SER A 41 0.89 -9.25 -5.17
C SER A 41 1.30 -8.38 -6.36
N ALA A 42 0.36 -7.59 -6.90
CA ALA A 42 0.63 -6.69 -8.00
C ALA A 42 1.58 -5.55 -7.61
N TYR A 43 1.39 -4.95 -6.43
CA TYR A 43 2.12 -3.76 -6.00
C TYR A 43 3.57 -4.06 -5.59
N THR A 44 3.82 -5.27 -5.09
CA THR A 44 5.15 -5.72 -4.64
C THR A 44 5.99 -6.31 -5.77
N LYS A 45 5.42 -6.51 -6.97
CA LYS A 45 6.16 -6.97 -8.15
C LYS A 45 7.31 -6.01 -8.47
N GLY A 46 8.55 -6.53 -8.41
CA GLY A 46 9.78 -5.76 -8.64
C GLY A 46 10.16 -4.81 -7.49
N ARG A 47 9.55 -4.94 -6.31
CA ARG A 47 9.97 -4.23 -5.08
C ARG A 47 10.92 -5.10 -4.26
N SER A 48 11.62 -4.46 -3.32
CA SER A 48 12.51 -5.16 -2.40
C SER A 48 11.71 -6.04 -1.43
N ALA A 49 12.30 -7.16 -1.01
CA ALA A 49 11.70 -8.05 -0.01
C ALA A 49 11.36 -7.32 1.30
N HIS A 50 12.20 -6.36 1.70
CA HIS A 50 11.94 -5.52 2.88
C HIS A 50 10.68 -4.67 2.73
N PHE A 51 10.46 -4.05 1.56
CA PHE A 51 9.24 -3.31 1.30
C PHE A 51 8.01 -4.22 1.31
N THR A 52 8.12 -5.38 0.65
CA THR A 52 7.05 -6.39 0.57
C THR A 52 6.61 -6.84 1.96
N ALA A 53 7.54 -7.22 2.84
CA ALA A 53 7.24 -7.66 4.20
C ALA A 53 6.54 -6.56 5.01
N ARG A 54 7.00 -5.30 4.88
CA ARG A 54 6.37 -4.16 5.56
C ARG A 54 4.98 -3.84 5.03
N LEU A 55 4.75 -4.00 3.73
CA LEU A 55 3.42 -3.80 3.16
C LEU A 55 2.47 -4.91 3.64
N GLN A 56 2.89 -6.17 3.59
CA GLN A 56 2.09 -7.30 4.07
C GLN A 56 1.69 -7.13 5.55
N ALA A 57 2.61 -6.68 6.40
CA ALA A 57 2.34 -6.42 7.82
C ALA A 57 1.28 -5.33 8.08
N LEU A 58 0.95 -4.48 7.10
CA LEU A 58 -0.14 -3.50 7.25
C LEU A 58 -1.52 -4.11 6.98
N PHE A 59 -1.59 -5.24 6.28
CA PHE A 59 -2.84 -5.90 5.86
C PHE A 59 -3.16 -7.16 6.67
N ALA A 60 -2.24 -7.61 7.53
CA ALA A 60 -2.45 -8.67 8.52
C ALA A 60 -3.24 -8.14 9.73
#